data_AF-A0A6J1WZ14-F1
#
_entry.id   AF-A0A6J1WZ14-F1
#
_cell.length_a   1.000
_cell.length_b   1.000
_cell.length_c   1.000
_cell.angle_alpha   90.00
_cell.angle_beta   90.00
_cell.angle_gamma   90.00
#
_symmetry.space_group_name_H-M   'P 1'
#
loop_
_entity.id
_entity.type
_entity.pdbx_description
1 polymer ?
#
loop_
_entity_poly.entity_id
_entity_poly.type
_entity_poly.pdbx_seq_one_letter_code
_entity_poly.pdbx_strand_id
1 'polypeptide(L)'
;MLSKWPLVLPVCYLSAIILWITGSTGIYITNLNEACYNCLCYVSTKCDLSHDCTGGYCGPFNISRVYWVDAGMVVFPADDPERNHAWKDCARDYNCAKSIIEGYLIKFGRDCNGDGITNCFDYMMVNGNGGYGCTGNLNRSANGRRWLQRYTECRL
;
A
#
# COMPACT_ATOMS: atom_id res chain seq x y z
N MET A 1 51.82 13.28 37.07
CA MET A 1 50.99 12.08 37.35
C MET A 1 49.67 12.27 36.63
N LEU A 2 49.47 11.63 35.47
CA LEU A 2 48.22 11.68 34.73
C LEU A 2 47.42 10.42 35.07
N SER A 3 46.32 10.61 35.80
CA SER A 3 45.38 9.54 36.15
C SER A 3 44.66 9.07 34.89
N LYS A 4 44.91 7.81 34.47
CA LYS A 4 44.09 7.14 33.48
C LYS A 4 42.88 6.53 34.20
N TRP A 5 41.73 7.17 34.09
CA TRP A 5 40.46 6.54 34.44
C TRP A 5 39.97 5.70 33.26
N PRO A 6 39.68 4.40 33.45
CA PRO A 6 39.03 3.61 32.41
C PRO A 6 37.60 4.09 32.27
N LEU A 7 37.23 4.54 31.06
CA LEU A 7 35.83 4.75 30.70
C LEU A 7 35.13 3.38 30.67
N VAL A 8 34.54 2.98 31.79
CA VAL A 8 33.66 1.82 31.84
C VAL A 8 32.25 2.33 31.57
N LEU A 9 31.87 2.40 30.29
CA LEU A 9 30.50 2.68 29.90
C LEU A 9 29.63 1.47 30.29
N PRO A 10 28.57 1.64 31.11
CA PRO A 10 27.73 0.52 31.51
C PRO A 10 27.06 -0.09 30.28
N VAL A 11 27.17 -1.42 30.11
CA VAL A 11 26.56 -2.18 29.01
C VAL A 11 25.07 -1.86 28.80
N CYS A 12 24.37 -1.49 29.88
CA CYS A 12 22.96 -1.09 29.87
C CYS A 12 22.67 0.17 29.05
N TYR A 13 23.61 1.10 28.92
CA TYR A 13 23.44 2.31 28.11
C TYR A 13 23.45 2.00 26.60
N LEU A 14 24.24 1.01 26.16
CA LEU A 14 24.27 0.59 24.76
C LEU A 14 22.96 -0.11 24.34
N SER A 15 22.38 -0.93 25.21
CA SER A 15 21.09 -1.59 24.96
C SER A 15 19.92 -0.60 24.88
N ALA A 16 19.94 0.46 25.68
CA ALA A 16 18.93 1.51 25.59
C ALA A 16 19.06 2.28 24.26
N ILE A 17 20.27 2.55 23.77
CA ILE A 17 20.47 3.27 22.51
C ILE A 17 20.02 2.44 21.29
N ILE A 18 20.25 1.12 21.28
CA ILE A 18 19.87 0.24 20.16
C ILE A 18 18.34 0.22 19.96
N LEU A 19 17.55 0.25 21.02
CA LEU A 19 16.08 0.24 20.96
C LEU A 19 15.46 1.53 20.39
N TRP A 20 16.17 2.66 20.45
CA TRP A 20 15.69 3.94 19.89
C TRP A 20 16.01 4.08 18.39
N ILE A 21 17.01 3.33 17.88
CA ILE A 21 17.40 3.38 16.47
C ILE A 21 16.48 2.49 15.61
N THR A 22 15.87 1.46 16.19
CA THR A 22 15.01 0.50 15.45
C THR A 22 13.51 0.86 15.46
N GLY A 23 13.15 2.11 15.74
CA GLY A 23 11.76 2.58 15.68
C GLY A 23 11.21 2.53 14.25
N SER A 24 10.81 1.35 13.79
CA SER A 24 10.00 1.22 12.58
C SER A 24 8.60 1.71 12.91
N THR A 25 8.31 2.96 12.56
CA THR A 25 6.94 3.49 12.55
C THR A 25 6.21 2.92 11.34
N GLY A 26 6.03 1.60 11.28
CA GLY A 26 5.17 0.97 10.29
C GLY A 26 3.73 1.32 10.59
N ILE A 27 3.00 1.83 9.59
CA ILE A 27 1.57 2.07 9.73
C ILE A 27 0.89 0.70 9.62
N TYR A 28 0.00 0.40 10.55
CA TYR A 28 -0.75 -0.86 10.55
C TYR A 28 -2.18 -0.62 10.07
N ILE A 29 -2.56 -1.27 8.97
CA ILE A 29 -3.94 -1.29 8.47
C ILE A 29 -4.58 -2.62 8.82
N THR A 30 -5.63 -2.60 9.63
CA THR A 30 -6.35 -3.80 10.08
C THR A 30 -6.82 -4.65 8.90
N ASN A 31 -6.69 -5.98 8.98
CA ASN A 31 -7.14 -6.92 7.94
C ASN A 31 -6.53 -6.71 6.54
N LEU A 32 -5.47 -5.90 6.40
CA LEU A 32 -4.69 -5.79 5.18
C LEU A 32 -3.43 -6.66 5.31
N ASN A 33 -3.47 -7.85 4.73
CA ASN A 33 -2.37 -8.82 4.76
C ASN A 33 -1.93 -9.19 3.33
N GLU A 34 -0.89 -10.02 3.21
CA GLU A 34 -0.36 -10.47 1.91
C GLU A 34 -1.41 -11.12 1.01
N ALA A 35 -2.32 -11.92 1.57
CA ALA A 35 -3.38 -12.53 0.79
C ALA A 35 -4.32 -11.46 0.21
N CYS A 36 -4.63 -10.42 0.99
CA CYS A 36 -5.41 -9.29 0.48
C CYS A 36 -4.66 -8.53 -0.62
N TYR A 37 -3.38 -8.20 -0.44
CA TYR A 37 -2.57 -7.56 -1.49
C TYR A 37 -2.53 -8.38 -2.78
N ASN A 38 -2.34 -9.70 -2.67
CA ASN A 38 -2.38 -10.61 -3.82
C ASN A 38 -3.75 -10.58 -4.52
N CYS A 39 -4.84 -10.55 -3.76
CA CYS A 39 -6.17 -10.48 -4.34
C CYS A 39 -6.46 -9.11 -4.98
N LEU A 40 -6.06 -7.98 -4.37
CA LEU A 40 -6.16 -6.66 -4.98
C LEU A 40 -5.38 -6.57 -6.30
N CYS A 41 -4.16 -7.12 -6.32
CA CYS A 41 -3.33 -7.24 -7.52
C CYS A 41 -4.03 -8.07 -8.62
N TYR A 42 -4.59 -9.23 -8.24
CA TYR A 42 -5.32 -10.12 -9.13
C TYR A 42 -6.58 -9.45 -9.71
N VAL A 43 -7.32 -8.74 -8.88
CA VAL A 43 -8.52 -8.01 -9.31
C VAL A 43 -8.18 -6.94 -10.36
N SER A 44 -7.10 -6.17 -10.15
CA SER A 44 -6.67 -5.10 -11.06
C SER A 44 -6.24 -5.64 -12.43
N THR A 45 -5.22 -6.50 -12.49
CA THR A 45 -4.58 -6.90 -13.76
C THR A 45 -4.45 -8.42 -13.94
N LYS A 46 -5.07 -9.23 -13.07
CA LYS A 46 -4.68 -10.63 -12.82
C LYS A 46 -3.26 -10.76 -12.29
N CYS A 47 -2.80 -9.71 -11.60
CA CYS A 47 -1.46 -9.59 -11.04
C CYS A 47 -0.36 -9.77 -12.10
N ASP A 48 -0.55 -9.13 -13.26
CA ASP A 48 0.46 -9.09 -14.31
C ASP A 48 1.61 -8.17 -13.87
N LEU A 49 2.68 -8.77 -13.36
CA LEU A 49 3.89 -8.05 -12.91
C LEU A 49 4.64 -7.37 -14.06
N SER A 50 4.33 -7.73 -15.31
CA SER A 50 4.91 -7.11 -16.50
C SER A 50 4.04 -5.98 -17.07
N HIS A 51 2.90 -5.68 -16.44
CA HIS A 51 1.98 -4.65 -16.91
C HIS A 51 2.63 -3.26 -16.88
N ASP A 52 3.02 -2.77 -18.05
CA ASP A 52 3.54 -1.41 -18.19
C ASP A 52 2.42 -0.36 -18.10
N CYS A 53 2.75 0.91 -18.30
CA CYS A 53 1.78 2.00 -18.26
C CYS A 53 0.90 2.04 -19.52
N THR A 54 -0.41 1.80 -19.35
CA THR A 54 -1.40 1.86 -20.43
C THR A 54 -2.59 2.73 -20.03
N GLY A 55 -2.98 3.69 -20.88
CA GLY A 55 -4.14 4.55 -20.62
C GLY A 55 -4.02 5.43 -19.36
N GLY A 56 -2.80 5.68 -18.88
CA GLY A 56 -2.55 6.47 -17.66
C GLY A 56 -2.54 5.67 -16.35
N TYR A 57 -2.66 4.34 -16.43
CA TYR A 57 -2.56 3.42 -15.31
C TYR A 57 -1.33 2.52 -15.48
N CYS A 58 -0.64 2.20 -14.39
CA CYS A 58 0.63 1.50 -14.43
C CYS A 58 0.66 0.32 -13.46
N GLY A 59 1.39 -0.73 -13.86
CA GLY A 59 1.81 -1.79 -12.98
C GLY A 59 0.73 -2.78 -12.55
N PRO A 60 1.11 -3.75 -11.70
CA PRO A 60 0.24 -4.88 -11.40
C PRO A 60 -1.05 -4.48 -10.65
N PHE A 61 -1.05 -3.35 -9.96
CA PHE A 61 -2.23 -2.82 -9.27
C PHE A 61 -3.06 -1.84 -10.11
N ASN A 62 -2.65 -1.55 -11.36
CA ASN A 62 -3.32 -0.61 -12.26
C ASN A 62 -3.47 0.80 -11.62
N ILE A 63 -2.38 1.36 -11.11
CA ILE A 63 -2.34 2.62 -10.35
C ILE A 63 -2.26 3.81 -11.29
N SER A 64 -3.08 4.84 -11.07
CA SER A 64 -3.00 6.12 -11.78
C SER A 64 -2.17 7.15 -11.03
N ARG A 65 -1.77 8.23 -11.71
CA ARG A 65 -1.07 9.35 -11.05
C ARG A 65 -1.89 9.98 -9.93
N VAL A 66 -3.20 10.16 -10.13
CA VAL A 66 -4.09 10.75 -9.11
C VAL A 66 -4.19 9.84 -7.89
N TYR A 67 -4.33 8.53 -8.11
CA TYR A 67 -4.31 7.54 -7.03
C TYR A 67 -3.01 7.65 -6.21
N TRP A 68 -1.86 7.74 -6.88
CA TRP A 68 -0.57 7.88 -6.22
C TRP A 68 -0.41 9.19 -5.44
N VAL A 69 -0.90 10.32 -5.97
CA VAL A 69 -0.91 11.59 -5.22
C VAL A 69 -1.75 11.45 -3.95
N ASP A 70 -2.94 10.88 -4.08
CA ASP A 70 -3.83 10.65 -2.95
C ASP A 70 -3.25 9.69 -1.90
N ALA A 71 -2.39 8.77 -2.32
CA ALA A 71 -1.66 7.85 -1.45
C ALA A 71 -0.47 8.48 -0.72
N GLY A 72 -0.22 9.79 -0.88
CA GLY A 72 0.90 10.48 -0.22
C GLY A 72 2.19 10.46 -1.02
N MET A 73 2.11 10.27 -2.34
CA MET A 73 3.25 10.40 -3.27
C MET A 73 4.41 9.46 -2.95
N VAL A 74 4.10 8.22 -2.57
CA VAL A 74 5.08 7.18 -2.18
C VAL A 74 6.02 6.84 -3.35
N VAL A 75 7.32 6.84 -3.11
CA VAL A 75 8.37 6.51 -4.09
C VAL A 75 9.38 5.54 -3.49
N PHE A 76 10.35 5.10 -4.29
CA PHE A 76 11.48 4.34 -3.76
C PHE A 76 12.30 5.16 -2.76
N PRO A 77 12.98 4.54 -1.76
CA PRO A 77 13.67 5.26 -0.69
C PRO A 77 14.73 6.29 -1.13
N ALA A 78 15.32 6.12 -2.31
CA ALA A 78 16.36 7.00 -2.86
C ALA A 78 15.85 7.88 -4.01
N ASP A 79 14.54 7.95 -4.20
CA ASP A 79 13.90 8.66 -5.29
C ASP A 79 13.19 9.93 -4.80
N ASP A 80 12.87 10.83 -5.72
CA ASP A 80 12.22 12.11 -5.44
C ASP A 80 10.73 12.04 -5.80
N PRO A 81 9.79 12.28 -4.85
CA PRO A 81 8.36 12.39 -5.13
C PRO A 81 8.02 13.39 -6.25
N GLU A 82 8.78 14.47 -6.41
CA GLU A 82 8.54 15.48 -7.45
C GLU A 82 9.08 15.09 -8.82
N ARG A 83 9.86 14.01 -8.93
CA ARG A 83 10.36 13.53 -10.23
C ARG A 83 9.21 12.98 -11.06
N ASN A 84 9.05 13.51 -12.28
CA ASN A 84 7.95 13.20 -13.22
C ASN A 84 7.63 11.69 -13.39
N HIS A 85 8.61 10.81 -13.29
CA HIS A 85 8.47 9.37 -13.51
C HIS A 85 8.51 8.53 -12.22
N ALA A 86 8.77 9.11 -11.05
CA ALA A 86 8.90 8.37 -9.80
C ALA A 86 7.66 7.54 -9.45
N TRP A 87 6.47 8.13 -9.66
CA TRP A 87 5.22 7.42 -9.46
C TRP A 87 5.04 6.21 -10.39
N LYS A 88 5.49 6.29 -11.65
CA LYS A 88 5.39 5.18 -12.61
C LYS A 88 6.37 4.06 -12.26
N ASP A 89 7.57 4.43 -11.84
CA ASP A 89 8.60 3.48 -11.44
C ASP A 89 8.14 2.71 -10.21
N CYS A 90 7.60 3.40 -9.21
CA CYS A 90 7.04 2.78 -8.01
C CYS A 90 5.77 1.95 -8.32
N ALA A 91 4.84 2.45 -9.14
CA ALA A 91 3.62 1.73 -9.49
C ALA A 91 3.87 0.41 -10.24
N ARG A 92 4.97 0.30 -11.00
CA ARG A 92 5.34 -0.90 -11.76
C ARG A 92 6.10 -1.94 -10.92
N ASP A 93 6.66 -1.55 -9.79
CA ASP A 93 7.26 -2.50 -8.85
C ASP A 93 6.22 -2.99 -7.85
N TYR A 94 6.11 -4.30 -7.66
CA TYR A 94 5.08 -4.88 -6.80
C TYR A 94 5.16 -4.38 -5.34
N ASN A 95 6.37 -4.29 -4.77
CA ASN A 95 6.54 -3.91 -3.37
C ASN A 95 6.34 -2.41 -3.14
N CYS A 96 6.84 -1.58 -4.06
CA CYS A 96 6.62 -0.14 -4.02
C CYS A 96 5.14 0.18 -4.26
N ALA A 97 4.49 -0.50 -5.22
CA ALA A 97 3.06 -0.36 -5.47
C ALA A 97 2.21 -0.75 -4.25
N LYS A 98 2.57 -1.80 -3.50
CA LYS A 98 1.90 -2.12 -2.22
C LYS A 98 1.96 -0.96 -1.24
N SER A 99 3.08 -0.25 -1.17
CA SER A 99 3.22 0.94 -0.32
C SER A 99 2.31 2.09 -0.78
N ILE A 100 2.08 2.23 -2.10
CA ILE A 100 1.08 3.15 -2.65
C ILE A 100 -0.34 2.71 -2.23
N ILE A 101 -0.68 1.41 -2.34
CA ILE A 101 -1.97 0.89 -1.90
C ILE A 101 -2.19 1.17 -0.40
N GLU A 102 -1.17 0.92 0.43
CA GLU A 102 -1.20 1.22 1.86
C GLU A 102 -1.49 2.71 2.11
N GLY A 103 -0.74 3.61 1.48
CA GLY A 103 -0.98 5.05 1.56
C GLY A 103 -2.41 5.47 1.19
N TYR A 104 -2.95 4.87 0.13
CA TYR A 104 -4.33 5.13 -0.30
C TYR A 104 -5.37 4.61 0.71
N LEU A 105 -5.13 3.43 1.26
CA LEU A 105 -6.03 2.81 2.25
C LEU A 105 -5.93 3.46 3.63
N ILE A 106 -4.80 4.08 3.99
CA ILE A 106 -4.71 4.97 5.16
C ILE A 106 -5.69 6.13 5.02
N LYS A 107 -5.78 6.71 3.81
CA LYS A 107 -6.65 7.86 3.54
C LYS A 107 -8.12 7.47 3.39
N PHE A 108 -8.41 6.34 2.75
CA PHE A 108 -9.76 6.01 2.30
C PHE A 108 -10.34 4.71 2.81
N GLY A 109 -9.55 3.85 3.45
CA GLY A 109 -10.00 2.60 4.04
C GLY A 109 -11.07 2.84 5.10
N ARG A 110 -12.20 2.15 4.96
CA ARG A 110 -13.36 2.21 5.86
C ARG A 110 -14.28 1.04 5.58
N ASP A 111 -15.20 0.75 6.48
CA ASP A 111 -16.28 -0.19 6.25
C ASP A 111 -17.20 0.34 5.12
N CYS A 112 -17.26 -0.40 4.02
CA CYS A 112 -17.98 -0.02 2.81
C CYS A 112 -19.29 -0.80 2.63
N ASN A 113 -19.46 -1.93 3.33
CA ASN A 113 -20.69 -2.74 3.26
C ASN A 113 -21.57 -2.60 4.52
N GLY A 114 -21.09 -1.94 5.57
CA GLY A 114 -21.80 -1.69 6.81
C GLY A 114 -21.85 -2.89 7.76
N ASP A 115 -20.94 -3.86 7.62
CA ASP A 115 -20.88 -5.06 8.47
C ASP A 115 -20.12 -4.86 9.80
N GLY A 116 -19.54 -3.67 10.00
CA GLY A 116 -18.77 -3.31 11.18
C GLY A 116 -17.30 -3.75 11.15
N ILE A 117 -16.83 -4.37 10.07
CA ILE A 117 -15.47 -4.91 9.94
C ILE A 117 -14.83 -4.41 8.64
N THR A 118 -13.92 -3.44 8.75
CA THR A 118 -13.09 -3.06 7.60
C THR A 118 -12.12 -4.19 7.24
N ASN A 119 -12.30 -4.80 6.08
CA ASN A 119 -11.55 -5.97 5.60
C ASN A 119 -11.22 -5.89 4.10
N CYS A 120 -10.68 -6.97 3.54
CA CYS A 120 -10.24 -7.00 2.14
C CYS A 120 -11.36 -6.71 1.14
N PHE A 121 -12.60 -7.04 1.46
CA PHE A 121 -13.75 -6.70 0.63
C PHE A 121 -13.88 -5.17 0.51
N ASP A 122 -13.77 -4.46 1.63
CA ASP A 122 -13.85 -3.00 1.64
C ASP A 122 -12.68 -2.37 0.89
N TYR A 123 -11.48 -2.90 1.06
CA TYR A 123 -10.30 -2.45 0.32
C TYR A 123 -10.46 -2.67 -1.19
N MET A 124 -11.06 -3.79 -1.59
CA MET A 124 -11.41 -4.03 -2.99
C MET A 124 -12.44 -3.02 -3.50
N MET A 125 -13.44 -2.67 -2.70
CA MET A 125 -14.45 -1.68 -3.04
C MET A 125 -13.87 -0.27 -3.15
N VAL A 126 -12.97 0.12 -2.24
CA VAL A 126 -12.23 1.41 -2.29
C VAL A 126 -11.37 1.49 -3.56
N ASN A 127 -10.64 0.43 -3.90
CA ASN A 127 -9.81 0.40 -5.11
C ASN A 127 -10.64 0.38 -6.40
N GLY A 128 -11.81 -0.28 -6.40
CA GLY A 128 -12.68 -0.38 -7.57
C GLY A 128 -13.53 0.87 -7.85
N ASN A 129 -14.00 1.56 -6.80
CA ASN A 129 -14.86 2.74 -6.93
C ASN A 129 -14.12 4.08 -6.74
N GLY A 130 -12.88 4.04 -6.26
CA GLY A 130 -12.14 5.21 -5.80
C GLY A 130 -12.50 5.62 -4.37
N GLY A 131 -11.65 6.46 -3.80
CA GLY A 131 -11.61 6.79 -2.37
C GLY A 131 -12.91 7.30 -1.76
N TYR A 132 -13.78 7.97 -2.52
CA TYR A 132 -15.06 8.49 -2.02
C TYR A 132 -16.27 7.59 -2.36
N GLY A 133 -16.11 6.66 -3.29
CA GLY A 133 -17.23 5.92 -3.89
C GLY A 133 -17.47 4.52 -3.33
N CYS A 134 -16.81 4.12 -2.23
CA CYS A 134 -16.69 2.69 -1.90
C CYS A 134 -18.01 1.94 -1.64
N THR A 135 -19.09 2.61 -1.24
CA THR A 135 -20.43 2.00 -1.07
C THR A 135 -21.18 1.80 -2.40
N GLY A 136 -20.63 2.30 -3.52
CA GLY A 136 -21.22 2.22 -4.84
C GLY A 136 -21.24 0.79 -5.39
N ASN A 137 -22.35 0.39 -5.99
CA ASN A 137 -22.47 -0.94 -6.58
C ASN A 137 -21.66 -1.07 -7.89
N LEU A 138 -20.59 -1.87 -7.85
CA LEU A 138 -19.72 -2.16 -9.00
C LEU A 138 -20.41 -2.99 -10.11
N ASN A 139 -21.50 -3.70 -9.83
CA ASN A 139 -22.23 -4.52 -10.82
C ASN A 139 -22.94 -3.68 -11.91
N ARG A 140 -22.92 -2.34 -11.80
CA ARG A 140 -23.56 -1.43 -12.76
C ARG A 140 -22.87 -1.35 -14.12
N SER A 141 -21.60 -1.76 -14.22
CA SER A 141 -20.84 -1.73 -15.48
C SER A 141 -20.20 -3.08 -15.80
N ALA A 142 -19.86 -3.31 -17.07
CA ALA A 142 -19.12 -4.51 -17.47
C ALA A 142 -17.76 -4.60 -16.78
N ASN A 143 -17.08 -3.45 -16.57
CA ASN A 143 -15.79 -3.40 -15.88
C ASN A 143 -15.94 -3.77 -14.40
N GLY A 144 -16.91 -3.18 -13.70
CA GLY A 144 -17.13 -3.48 -12.29
C GLY A 144 -17.67 -4.90 -12.05
N ARG A 145 -18.43 -5.48 -13.00
CA ARG A 145 -18.77 -6.92 -12.97
C ARG A 145 -17.53 -7.80 -13.03
N ARG A 146 -16.59 -7.51 -13.93
CA ARG A 146 -15.32 -8.25 -14.01
C ARG A 146 -14.46 -8.07 -12.76
N TRP A 147 -14.46 -6.86 -12.18
CA TRP A 147 -13.77 -6.56 -10.92
C TRP A 147 -14.30 -7.44 -9.78
N LEU A 148 -15.62 -7.46 -9.58
CA LEU A 148 -16.28 -8.30 -8.58
C LEU A 148 -16.04 -9.79 -8.84
N GLN A 149 -16.13 -10.23 -10.09
CA GLN A 149 -15.88 -11.63 -10.45
C GLN A 149 -14.45 -12.06 -10.06
N ARG A 150 -13.42 -11.27 -10.41
CA ARG A 150 -12.05 -11.59 -10.04
C ARG A 150 -11.86 -11.63 -8.53
N TYR A 151 -12.56 -10.78 -7.78
CA TYR A 151 -12.52 -10.82 -6.33
C TYR A 151 -13.09 -12.14 -5.79
N THR A 152 -14.17 -12.65 -6.39
CA THR A 152 -14.71 -13.97 -5.99
C THR A 152 -13.77 -15.13 -6.29
N GLU A 153 -12.84 -14.97 -7.25
CA GLU A 153 -11.84 -15.99 -7.61
C GLU A 153 -10.65 -16.03 -6.63
N CYS A 154 -10.32 -14.91 -5.97
CA CYS A 154 -9.15 -14.81 -5.08
C CYS A 154 -9.47 -14.57 -3.60
N ARG A 155 -10.75 -14.32 -3.24
CA ARG A 155 -11.16 -14.16 -1.85
C ARG A 155 -10.87 -15.43 -1.05
N LEU A 156 -10.30 -15.26 0.15
CA LEU A 156 -10.17 -16.31 1.15
C LEU A 156 -11.50 -16.54 1.88
#